data_AF-A0A1C3H1S2-F1
#
_entry.id   AF-A0A1C3H1S2-F1
#
_cell.length_a   1.000
_cell.length_b   1.000
_cell.length_c   1.000
_cell.angle_alpha   90.00
_cell.angle_beta   90.00
_cell.angle_gamma   90.00
#
_symmetry.space_group_name_H-M   'P 1'
#
loop_
_entity.id
_entity.type
_entity.pdbx_description
1 polymer ?
#
loop_
_entity_poly.entity_id
_entity_poly.type
_entity_poly.pdbx_seq_one_letter_code
_entity_poly.pdbx_strand_id
1 'polypeptide(L)'
;MRKEDFPEIAPFEIPGQAKKPVVQNECSDFTPAKNALDAMAQLYHHMDYDCLQYASTNNLELLGVPVLTYKMIGGGNYGKVDELVDEYPGKFYITQYINGKDDILYNIRIKISKKFFDAGGNLFDARIFPLDFPPTEERHNIAYIIAEPPESKFNLLDFWGDYAANSLYRWRKKNAEIEVVSSDAPGGERFTLFFLF
;
A
#
# COMPACT_ATOMS: atom_id res chain seq x y z
N MET A 1 2.67 9.04 -22.54
CA MET A 1 1.32 8.69 -22.04
C MET A 1 0.99 9.70 -20.96
N ARG A 2 -0.21 10.27 -20.92
CA ARG A 2 -0.58 11.18 -19.83
C ARG A 2 -1.03 10.35 -18.63
N LYS A 3 -0.94 10.88 -17.41
CA LYS A 3 -1.31 10.15 -16.19
C LYS A 3 -2.76 9.66 -16.20
N GLU A 4 -3.66 10.38 -16.89
CA GLU A 4 -5.07 10.05 -17.01
C GLU A 4 -5.33 8.82 -17.91
N ASP A 5 -4.39 8.48 -18.79
CA ASP A 5 -4.54 7.38 -19.73
C ASP A 5 -4.16 6.01 -19.11
N PHE A 6 -3.63 6.00 -17.88
CA PHE A 6 -3.25 4.78 -17.17
C PHE A 6 -4.47 4.07 -16.58
N PRO A 7 -4.65 2.76 -16.80
CA PRO A 7 -5.67 1.98 -16.10
C PRO A 7 -5.35 1.90 -14.60
N GLU A 8 -6.37 1.95 -13.75
CA GLU A 8 -6.21 1.77 -12.29
C GLU A 8 -5.43 0.48 -11.98
N ILE A 9 -5.89 -0.61 -12.58
CA ILE A 9 -5.29 -1.94 -12.47
C ILE A 9 -5.25 -2.55 -13.87
N ALA A 10 -4.09 -3.06 -14.24
CA ALA A 10 -3.91 -3.85 -15.46
C ALA A 10 -3.57 -5.31 -15.10
N PRO A 11 -3.96 -6.29 -15.93
CA PRO A 11 -3.42 -7.64 -15.85
C PRO A 11 -1.91 -7.62 -16.00
N PHE A 12 -1.22 -8.42 -15.18
CA PHE A 12 0.23 -8.51 -15.22
C PHE A 12 0.67 -9.90 -14.76
N GLU A 13 1.41 -10.59 -15.61
CA GLU A 13 2.01 -11.86 -15.26
C GLU A 13 3.41 -11.62 -14.68
N ILE A 14 3.66 -12.18 -13.51
CA ILE A 14 4.96 -12.08 -12.83
C ILE A 14 5.69 -13.39 -13.09
N PRO A 15 6.72 -13.43 -13.97
CA PRO A 15 7.45 -14.65 -14.27
C PRO A 15 8.02 -15.29 -13.00
N GLY A 16 7.86 -16.61 -12.88
CA GLY A 16 8.33 -17.36 -11.73
C GLY A 16 7.41 -17.30 -10.50
N GLN A 17 6.30 -16.56 -10.54
CA GLN A 17 5.28 -16.58 -9.49
C GLN A 17 4.01 -17.29 -9.97
N ALA A 18 3.75 -18.49 -9.42
CA ALA A 18 2.51 -19.21 -9.68
C ALA A 18 1.33 -18.52 -8.97
N LYS A 19 0.16 -18.52 -9.61
CA LYS A 19 -1.09 -18.09 -8.95
C LYS A 19 -1.42 -19.07 -7.83
N LYS A 20 -1.61 -18.54 -6.62
CA LYS A 20 -2.05 -19.32 -5.47
C LYS A 20 -3.55 -19.62 -5.58
N PRO A 21 -4.02 -20.83 -5.19
CA PRO A 21 -5.45 -21.07 -5.01
C PRO A 21 -6.01 -20.20 -3.88
N VAL A 22 -7.27 -19.80 -4.01
CA VAL A 22 -8.01 -19.08 -2.96
C VAL A 22 -8.33 -20.04 -1.81
N VAL A 23 -8.04 -19.63 -0.58
CA VAL A 23 -8.38 -20.37 0.64
C VAL A 23 -9.64 -19.76 1.26
N GLN A 24 -10.63 -20.57 1.61
CA GLN A 24 -11.84 -20.06 2.28
C GLN A 24 -11.56 -19.73 3.75
N ASN A 25 -11.59 -18.45 4.11
CA ASN A 25 -11.31 -17.90 5.45
C ASN A 25 -11.81 -16.45 5.55
N GLU A 26 -11.47 -15.74 6.62
CA GLU A 26 -11.88 -14.34 6.85
C GLU A 26 -11.30 -13.32 5.86
N CYS A 27 -10.38 -13.74 4.98
CA CYS A 27 -9.82 -12.94 3.89
C CYS A 27 -10.34 -13.40 2.52
N SER A 28 -11.34 -14.29 2.45
CA SER A 28 -11.89 -14.80 1.16
C SER A 28 -13.01 -13.95 0.58
N ASP A 29 -13.45 -12.92 1.29
CA ASP A 29 -14.45 -11.92 0.88
C ASP A 29 -13.83 -10.67 0.25
N PHE A 30 -12.51 -10.63 0.05
CA PHE A 30 -11.89 -9.64 -0.82
C PHE A 30 -12.57 -9.61 -2.19
N THR A 31 -12.75 -8.41 -2.71
CA THR A 31 -13.34 -8.16 -4.03
C THR A 31 -12.35 -7.39 -4.91
N PRO A 32 -12.44 -7.53 -6.25
CA PRO A 32 -11.58 -6.79 -7.15
C PRO A 32 -11.61 -5.29 -6.85
N ALA A 33 -10.45 -4.74 -6.48
CA ALA A 33 -10.32 -3.35 -6.10
C ALA A 33 -10.57 -2.43 -7.30
N LYS A 34 -11.20 -1.29 -7.06
CA LYS A 34 -11.44 -0.27 -8.09
C LYS A 34 -10.24 0.65 -8.29
N ASN A 35 -9.49 0.90 -7.23
CA ASN A 35 -8.32 1.78 -7.19
C ASN A 35 -7.49 1.50 -5.91
N ALA A 36 -6.41 2.26 -5.70
CA ALA A 36 -5.53 2.08 -4.54
C ALA A 36 -6.24 2.32 -3.20
N LEU A 37 -7.17 3.29 -3.12
CA LEU A 37 -7.92 3.60 -1.90
C LEU A 37 -8.90 2.47 -1.53
N ASP A 38 -9.51 1.84 -2.52
CA ASP A 38 -10.40 0.69 -2.32
C ASP A 38 -9.61 -0.54 -1.84
N ALA A 39 -8.45 -0.81 -2.44
CA ALA A 39 -7.53 -1.85 -1.94
C ALA A 39 -7.09 -1.56 -0.49
N MET A 40 -6.82 -0.30 -0.19
CA MET A 40 -6.46 0.17 1.15
C MET A 40 -7.58 -0.09 2.17
N ALA A 41 -8.82 0.26 1.83
CA ALA A 41 -10.00 0.02 2.68
C ALA A 41 -10.21 -1.45 2.96
N GLN A 42 -10.13 -2.27 1.91
CA GLN A 42 -10.22 -3.71 2.07
C GLN A 42 -9.11 -4.22 3.00
N LEU A 43 -7.84 -3.84 2.82
CA LEU A 43 -6.76 -4.25 3.73
C LEU A 43 -7.00 -3.79 5.18
N TYR A 44 -7.51 -2.57 5.39
CA TYR A 44 -7.84 -2.06 6.71
C TYR A 44 -8.94 -2.86 7.41
N HIS A 45 -9.99 -3.25 6.69
CA HIS A 45 -11.07 -4.05 7.27
C HIS A 45 -10.63 -5.47 7.65
N HIS A 46 -9.55 -5.96 7.05
CA HIS A 46 -9.03 -7.31 7.29
C HIS A 46 -7.77 -7.36 8.17
N MET A 47 -7.21 -6.21 8.54
CA MET A 47 -5.90 -6.16 9.21
C MET A 47 -5.85 -6.86 10.57
N ASP A 48 -6.99 -7.11 11.20
CA ASP A 48 -7.10 -7.84 12.46
C ASP A 48 -7.33 -9.35 12.31
N TYR A 49 -7.47 -9.87 11.09
CA TYR A 49 -7.58 -11.30 10.83
C TYR A 49 -6.22 -11.96 10.62
N ASP A 50 -6.01 -13.10 11.28
CA ASP A 50 -4.76 -13.87 11.16
C ASP A 50 -4.50 -14.36 9.73
N CYS A 51 -5.56 -14.56 8.93
CA CYS A 51 -5.41 -14.95 7.52
C CYS A 51 -4.52 -13.98 6.72
N LEU A 52 -4.49 -12.69 7.09
CA LEU A 52 -3.72 -11.67 6.38
C LEU A 52 -2.21 -11.74 6.69
N GLN A 53 -1.83 -12.35 7.82
CA GLN A 53 -0.44 -12.48 8.28
C GLN A 53 0.36 -13.56 7.56
N TYR A 54 -0.28 -14.43 6.77
CA TYR A 54 0.40 -15.53 6.06
C TYR A 54 0.16 -15.48 4.55
N ALA A 55 1.23 -15.62 3.76
CA ALA A 55 1.15 -15.53 2.31
C ALA A 55 0.33 -16.68 1.71
N SER A 56 0.25 -17.80 2.42
CA SER A 56 -0.55 -18.96 2.04
C SER A 56 -2.06 -18.74 2.19
N THR A 57 -2.51 -17.80 3.04
CA THR A 57 -3.93 -17.65 3.41
C THR A 57 -4.52 -16.28 3.13
N ASN A 58 -3.71 -15.26 2.85
CA ASN A 58 -4.17 -13.86 2.76
C ASN A 58 -5.01 -13.50 1.54
N ASN A 59 -5.15 -14.40 0.56
CA ASN A 59 -5.92 -14.23 -0.68
C ASN A 59 -5.81 -12.85 -1.39
N LEU A 60 -4.66 -12.17 -1.31
CA LEU A 60 -4.50 -10.82 -1.89
C LEU A 60 -4.76 -10.78 -3.40
N GLU A 61 -4.65 -11.93 -4.08
CA GLU A 61 -4.97 -12.08 -5.49
C GLU A 61 -6.44 -11.77 -5.84
N LEU A 62 -7.36 -11.89 -4.87
CA LEU A 62 -8.78 -11.54 -5.03
C LEU A 62 -9.01 -10.03 -5.23
N LEU A 63 -8.07 -9.18 -4.79
CA LEU A 63 -8.10 -7.74 -5.05
C LEU A 63 -7.94 -7.42 -6.55
N GLY A 64 -7.56 -8.40 -7.38
CA GLY A 64 -7.34 -8.22 -8.82
C GLY A 64 -6.08 -7.41 -9.16
N VAL A 65 -5.36 -6.93 -8.14
CA VAL A 65 -4.10 -6.19 -8.25
C VAL A 65 -2.94 -7.17 -8.34
N PRO A 66 -1.91 -6.93 -9.16
CA PRO A 66 -0.70 -7.74 -9.13
C PRO A 66 -0.06 -7.72 -7.74
N VAL A 67 0.17 -8.91 -7.18
CA VAL A 67 0.81 -9.10 -5.87
C VAL A 67 2.19 -9.67 -6.08
N LEU A 68 3.22 -8.99 -5.61
CA LEU A 68 4.60 -9.45 -5.63
C LEU A 68 5.01 -10.01 -4.28
N THR A 69 5.56 -11.22 -4.29
CA THR A 69 6.04 -11.86 -3.06
C THR A 69 7.55 -11.79 -2.95
N TYR A 70 8.03 -11.02 -1.98
CA TYR A 70 9.43 -10.86 -1.64
C TYR A 70 9.81 -11.81 -0.50
N LYS A 71 10.59 -12.86 -0.80
CA LYS A 71 11.08 -13.81 0.20
C LYS A 71 12.44 -13.37 0.75
N MET A 72 12.53 -13.10 2.05
CA MET A 72 13.82 -12.93 2.73
C MET A 72 14.56 -14.25 2.83
N ILE A 73 15.24 -14.63 1.75
CA ILE A 73 16.24 -15.69 1.69
C ILE A 73 17.53 -15.00 1.28
N GLY A 74 18.61 -15.20 2.04
CA GLY A 74 19.87 -14.46 1.89
C GLY A 74 20.26 -14.20 0.44
N GLY A 75 20.30 -12.91 0.07
CA GLY A 75 20.93 -12.33 -1.13
C GLY A 75 20.55 -12.89 -2.50
N GLY A 76 19.75 -12.14 -3.28
CA GLY A 76 19.96 -12.11 -4.74
C GLY A 76 18.75 -11.96 -5.67
N ASN A 77 17.53 -12.32 -5.25
CA ASN A 77 16.40 -12.38 -6.20
C ASN A 77 15.56 -11.10 -6.32
N TYR A 78 15.86 -10.06 -5.55
CA TYR A 78 15.07 -8.82 -5.52
C TYR A 78 15.20 -7.97 -6.79
N GLY A 79 16.43 -7.79 -7.29
CA GLY A 79 16.69 -6.89 -8.42
C GLY A 79 15.97 -7.24 -9.71
N LYS A 80 15.84 -8.55 -10.04
CA LYS A 80 15.17 -9.01 -11.27
C LYS A 80 13.64 -8.84 -11.23
N VAL A 81 13.05 -8.91 -10.05
CA VAL A 81 11.61 -8.75 -9.87
C VAL A 81 11.24 -7.26 -9.91
N ASP A 82 12.11 -6.39 -9.39
CA ASP A 82 11.91 -4.94 -9.43
C ASP A 82 11.96 -4.40 -10.88
N GLU A 83 12.92 -4.85 -11.69
CA GLU A 83 13.01 -4.50 -13.13
C GLU A 83 11.77 -4.88 -13.93
N LEU A 84 11.10 -5.97 -13.57
CA LEU A 84 9.90 -6.41 -14.25
C LEU A 84 8.72 -5.46 -13.97
N VAL A 85 8.57 -5.01 -12.72
CA VAL A 85 7.43 -4.14 -12.36
C VAL A 85 7.59 -2.72 -12.85
N ASP A 86 8.81 -2.30 -13.20
CA ASP A 86 9.02 -1.05 -13.93
C ASP A 86 8.25 -1.02 -15.25
N GLU A 87 7.95 -2.18 -15.84
CA GLU A 87 7.15 -2.28 -17.06
C GLU A 87 5.64 -2.32 -16.83
N TYR A 88 5.17 -2.41 -15.58
CA TYR A 88 3.75 -2.55 -15.25
C TYR A 88 2.93 -1.34 -15.74
N PRO A 89 1.86 -1.55 -16.55
CA PRO A 89 1.10 -0.45 -17.14
C PRO A 89 -0.05 0.07 -16.27
N GLY A 90 -0.38 -0.57 -15.14
CA GLY A 90 -1.40 -0.06 -14.21
C GLY A 90 -0.84 1.02 -13.28
N LYS A 91 -1.70 1.67 -12.49
CA LYS A 91 -1.26 2.74 -11.56
C LYS A 91 -0.51 2.21 -10.35
N PHE A 92 -0.88 1.04 -9.82
CA PHE A 92 -0.29 0.49 -8.60
C PHE A 92 -0.27 -1.03 -8.54
N TYR A 93 0.60 -1.57 -7.70
CA TYR A 93 0.71 -2.99 -7.41
C TYR A 93 0.90 -3.21 -5.90
N ILE A 94 0.71 -4.45 -5.46
CA ILE A 94 0.90 -4.84 -4.06
C ILE A 94 2.21 -5.60 -3.93
N THR A 95 2.93 -5.36 -2.84
CA THR A 95 4.09 -6.16 -2.46
C THR A 95 3.90 -6.73 -1.07
N GLN A 96 4.18 -8.01 -0.88
CA GLN A 96 4.24 -8.65 0.43
C GLN A 96 5.66 -9.12 0.72
N TYR A 97 6.16 -8.79 1.91
CA TYR A 97 7.48 -9.19 2.38
C TYR A 97 7.32 -10.32 3.37
N ILE A 98 7.84 -11.51 3.04
CA ILE A 98 7.69 -12.70 3.87
C ILE A 98 9.03 -13.16 4.46
N ASN A 99 8.97 -13.72 5.65
CA ASN A 99 10.04 -14.53 6.20
C ASN A 99 10.14 -15.83 5.38
N GLY A 100 11.35 -16.14 4.90
CA GLY A 100 11.59 -17.27 4.00
C GLY A 100 11.39 -18.65 4.62
N LYS A 101 11.17 -18.75 5.94
CA LYS A 101 11.05 -20.02 6.67
C LYS A 101 9.61 -20.45 6.98
N ASP A 102 8.71 -19.51 7.23
CA ASP A 102 7.37 -19.75 7.80
C ASP A 102 6.25 -19.05 7.00
N ASP A 103 6.57 -18.44 5.86
CA ASP A 103 5.64 -17.66 5.00
C ASP A 103 4.89 -16.54 5.76
N ILE A 104 5.36 -16.17 6.95
CA ILE A 104 4.83 -15.08 7.77
C ILE A 104 5.21 -13.75 7.12
N LEU A 105 4.25 -12.84 7.00
CA LEU A 105 4.46 -11.52 6.43
C LEU A 105 5.06 -10.56 7.48
N TYR A 106 6.08 -9.81 7.10
CA TYR A 106 6.51 -8.62 7.83
C TYR A 106 5.63 -7.42 7.50
N ASN A 107 5.33 -7.23 6.22
CA ASN A 107 4.46 -6.15 5.76
C ASN A 107 3.87 -6.41 4.38
N ILE A 108 2.75 -5.73 4.12
CA ILE A 108 2.11 -5.55 2.81
C ILE A 108 2.25 -4.07 2.44
N ARG A 109 2.56 -3.76 1.19
CA ARG A 109 2.61 -2.38 0.68
C ARG A 109 1.80 -2.24 -0.59
N ILE A 110 1.17 -1.08 -0.75
CA ILE A 110 0.64 -0.61 -2.02
C ILE A 110 1.71 0.30 -2.61
N LYS A 111 2.26 -0.05 -3.77
CA LYS A 111 3.32 0.70 -4.45
C LYS A 111 2.79 1.31 -5.74
N ILE A 112 3.15 2.57 -5.96
CA ILE A 112 2.94 3.24 -7.25
C ILE A 112 3.82 2.59 -8.33
N SER A 113 3.26 2.39 -9.52
CA SER A 113 4.05 1.89 -10.65
C SER A 113 4.98 2.96 -11.16
N LYS A 114 6.16 2.54 -11.64
CA LYS A 114 7.17 3.47 -12.17
C LYS A 114 6.63 4.29 -13.34
N LYS A 115 5.96 3.65 -14.30
CA LYS A 115 5.42 4.33 -15.49
C LYS A 115 4.36 5.38 -15.14
N PHE A 116 3.48 5.09 -14.18
CA PHE A 116 2.48 6.06 -13.74
C PHE A 116 3.12 7.21 -12.99
N PHE A 117 4.06 6.93 -12.08
CA PHE A 117 4.84 7.94 -11.36
C PHE A 117 5.62 8.85 -12.31
N ASP A 118 6.36 8.28 -13.26
CA ASP A 118 7.16 9.02 -14.25
C ASP A 118 6.27 9.91 -15.16
N ALA A 119 4.98 9.57 -15.32
CA ALA A 119 3.99 10.39 -16.01
C ALA A 119 3.37 11.50 -15.13
N GLY A 120 3.86 11.69 -13.91
CA GLY A 120 3.34 12.67 -12.93
C GLY A 120 2.12 12.17 -12.15
N GLY A 121 1.90 10.86 -12.11
CA GLY A 121 0.82 10.22 -11.36
C GLY A 121 1.07 10.20 -9.85
N ASN A 122 -0.01 10.25 -9.08
CA ASN A 122 -0.02 10.07 -7.63
C ASN A 122 -1.25 9.20 -7.26
N LEU A 123 -1.06 8.18 -6.42
CA LEU A 123 -2.14 7.28 -5.99
C LEU A 123 -3.14 7.96 -5.06
N PHE A 124 -2.72 9.02 -4.38
CA PHE A 124 -3.49 9.70 -3.35
C PHE A 124 -3.75 11.18 -3.72
N ASP A 125 -3.70 11.52 -5.02
CA ASP A 125 -3.88 12.88 -5.57
C ASP A 125 -5.20 13.55 -5.08
N ALA A 126 -6.25 12.75 -4.83
CA ALA A 126 -7.54 13.22 -4.33
C ALA A 126 -7.61 13.44 -2.80
N ARG A 127 -6.61 12.96 -2.04
CA ARG A 127 -6.40 13.24 -0.59
C ARG A 127 -7.59 12.95 0.34
N ILE A 128 -8.55 12.14 -0.11
CA ILE A 128 -9.73 11.74 0.65
C ILE A 128 -9.60 10.25 0.91
N PHE A 129 -9.31 9.90 2.16
CA PHE A 129 -9.43 8.51 2.58
C PHE A 129 -10.90 8.06 2.49
N PRO A 130 -11.16 6.77 2.24
CA PRO A 130 -12.51 6.22 2.28
C PRO A 130 -13.21 6.61 3.59
N LEU A 131 -14.47 7.06 3.51
CA LEU A 131 -15.24 7.65 4.61
C LEU A 131 -15.42 6.69 5.82
N ASP A 132 -15.17 5.41 5.61
CA ASP A 132 -15.27 4.31 6.55
C ASP A 132 -13.98 4.07 7.37
N PHE A 133 -12.90 4.82 7.13
CA PHE A 133 -11.75 4.82 8.04
C PHE A 133 -12.08 5.61 9.31
N PRO A 134 -11.81 5.08 10.51
CA PRO A 134 -11.92 5.89 11.72
C PRO A 134 -10.87 7.00 11.70
N PRO A 135 -11.02 8.03 12.55
CA PRO A 135 -10.00 9.04 12.74
C PRO A 135 -8.63 8.40 13.00
N THR A 136 -7.61 8.92 12.33
CA THR A 136 -6.23 8.45 12.45
C THR A 136 -5.67 8.76 13.83
N GLU A 137 -4.78 7.88 14.32
CA GLU A 137 -3.78 8.31 15.29
C GLU A 137 -2.75 9.18 14.55
N GLU A 138 -2.99 10.50 14.52
CA GLU A 138 -2.09 11.42 13.85
C GLU A 138 -0.82 11.60 14.69
N ARG A 139 0.34 11.36 14.06
CA ARG A 139 1.64 11.74 14.64
C ARG A 139 2.32 12.70 13.68
N HIS A 140 2.52 13.94 14.13
CA HIS A 140 3.34 14.89 13.38
C HIS A 140 4.82 14.50 13.48
N ASN A 141 5.57 14.77 12.41
CA ASN A 141 7.03 14.68 12.28
C ASN A 141 7.65 13.28 12.21
N ILE A 142 7.80 12.76 10.97
CA ILE A 142 8.80 11.73 10.65
C ILE A 142 10.06 12.28 9.97
N ALA A 143 10.13 13.59 9.73
CA ALA A 143 11.36 14.25 9.34
C ALA A 143 11.59 15.44 10.26
N TYR A 144 12.62 15.32 11.11
CA TYR A 144 13.12 16.30 12.06
C TYR A 144 12.31 16.51 13.35
N ILE A 145 13.05 16.33 14.44
CA ILE A 145 12.82 17.02 15.70
C ILE A 145 12.73 18.53 15.39
N ILE A 146 11.53 19.06 15.22
CA ILE A 146 11.24 20.48 15.42
C ILE A 146 10.08 20.53 16.40
N ALA A 147 10.32 21.21 17.51
CA ALA A 147 9.45 21.31 18.65
C ALA A 147 8.16 22.08 18.33
N GLU A 148 7.06 21.54 18.85
CA GLU A 148 5.77 22.14 19.20
C GLU A 148 4.85 22.74 18.11
N PRO A 149 3.57 22.30 18.06
CA PRO A 149 2.51 23.00 17.35
C PRO A 149 1.77 23.95 18.31
N PRO A 150 1.25 25.09 17.81
CA PRO A 150 0.00 25.59 18.34
C PRO A 150 -1.02 25.69 17.22
N GLU A 151 -2.10 24.93 17.39
CA GLU A 151 -3.41 25.17 16.78
C GLU A 151 -3.43 25.27 15.24
N SER A 152 -3.59 24.13 14.56
CA SER A 152 -4.32 24.18 13.30
C SER A 152 -5.47 23.17 13.35
N LYS A 153 -6.65 23.73 13.61
CA LYS A 153 -7.91 23.13 13.19
C LYS A 153 -7.78 22.83 11.70
N PHE A 154 -8.17 21.61 11.33
CA PHE A 154 -8.49 21.20 9.96
C PHE A 154 -8.97 22.39 9.12
N ASN A 155 -8.14 22.85 8.18
CA ASN A 155 -8.55 23.81 7.18
C ASN A 155 -8.96 23.06 5.91
N LEU A 156 -10.26 23.11 5.64
CA LEU A 156 -10.87 22.75 4.37
C LEU A 156 -10.38 23.73 3.30
N LEU A 157 -9.76 23.17 2.24
CA LEU A 157 -9.62 23.70 0.88
C LEU A 157 -9.19 25.17 0.74
N ASP A 158 -7.96 25.40 0.27
CA ASP A 158 -7.80 26.36 -0.82
C ASP A 158 -6.57 26.08 -1.70
N PHE A 159 -6.74 26.45 -2.97
CA PHE A 159 -5.86 26.44 -4.13
C PHE A 159 -4.36 26.05 -3.96
N TRP A 160 -3.95 25.13 -4.86
CA TRP A 160 -2.58 24.65 -5.13
C TRP A 160 -2.04 23.71 -4.06
N GLY A 161 -1.77 22.48 -4.50
CA GLY A 161 -1.52 21.37 -3.62
C GLY A 161 -0.31 21.57 -2.73
N ASP A 162 -0.54 21.66 -1.43
CA ASP A 162 0.45 21.35 -0.41
C ASP A 162 -0.24 20.46 0.62
N TYR A 163 0.22 19.22 0.74
CA TYR A 163 0.08 18.49 1.99
C TYR A 163 1.12 19.09 2.93
N ALA A 164 0.88 19.06 4.23
CA ALA A 164 1.97 19.30 5.18
C ALA A 164 3.08 18.29 4.87
N ALA A 165 4.21 18.81 4.39
CA ALA A 165 5.47 18.09 4.27
C ALA A 165 5.65 17.20 5.51
N ASN A 166 5.87 15.90 5.32
CA ASN A 166 6.17 14.93 6.39
C ASN A 166 5.00 14.57 7.33
N SER A 167 3.86 14.18 6.76
CA SER A 167 2.71 13.62 7.50
C SER A 167 2.80 12.08 7.65
N LEU A 168 2.34 11.59 8.80
CA LEU A 168 2.20 10.17 9.14
C LEU A 168 0.79 9.89 9.65
N TYR A 169 0.04 9.11 8.88
CA TYR A 169 -1.26 8.60 9.28
C TYR A 169 -1.10 7.16 9.76
N ARG A 170 -1.59 6.86 10.97
CA ARG A 170 -1.56 5.52 11.53
C ARG A 170 -2.94 5.04 11.93
N TRP A 171 -3.18 3.76 11.68
CA TRP A 171 -4.28 3.02 12.24
C TRP A 171 -3.77 1.71 12.81
N ARG A 172 -4.11 1.42 14.06
CA ARG A 172 -3.67 0.21 14.75
C ARG A 172 -4.86 -0.64 15.14
N LYS A 173 -4.77 -1.94 14.87
CA LYS A 173 -5.68 -2.96 15.43
C LYS A 173 -4.84 -4.09 16.00
N LYS A 174 -5.13 -4.57 17.21
CA LYS A 174 -4.49 -5.74 17.88
C LYS A 174 -3.01 -5.96 17.49
N ASN A 175 -2.77 -6.78 16.45
CA ASN A 175 -1.47 -7.26 16.00
C ASN A 175 -1.03 -6.68 14.64
N ALA A 176 -1.62 -5.56 14.21
CA ALA A 176 -1.33 -4.96 12.91
C ALA A 176 -1.43 -3.43 12.95
N GLU A 177 -0.72 -2.81 12.02
CA GLU A 177 -0.69 -1.36 11.89
C GLU A 177 -0.58 -0.94 10.43
N ILE A 178 -1.43 0.00 10.03
CA ILE A 178 -1.31 0.70 8.75
C ILE A 178 -0.61 2.01 8.99
N GLU A 179 0.39 2.29 8.17
CA GLU A 179 1.04 3.58 8.05
C GLU A 179 0.89 4.12 6.62
N VAL A 180 0.47 5.38 6.52
CA VAL A 180 0.61 6.18 5.29
C VAL A 180 1.57 7.31 5.58
N VAL A 181 2.76 7.23 4.97
CA VAL A 181 3.80 8.25 5.07
C VAL A 181 3.76 9.13 3.83
N SER A 182 3.67 10.45 3.99
CA SER A 182 3.86 11.41 2.91
C SER A 182 5.25 12.06 3.02
N SER A 183 5.91 12.28 1.89
CA SER A 183 7.18 13.01 1.82
C SER A 183 7.04 14.26 0.94
N ASP A 184 8.07 15.11 0.97
CA ASP A 184 8.12 16.39 0.24
C ASP A 184 8.00 16.27 -1.29
N ALA A 185 8.01 15.05 -1.84
CA ALA A 185 7.83 14.79 -3.27
C ALA A 185 6.42 14.24 -3.56
N PRO A 186 5.65 14.86 -4.47
CA PRO A 186 4.40 14.28 -4.96
C PRO A 186 4.60 12.84 -5.47
N GLY A 187 3.74 11.90 -5.06
CA GLY A 187 3.89 10.47 -5.37
C GLY A 187 4.86 9.71 -4.45
N GLY A 188 5.45 10.41 -3.46
CA GLY A 188 6.28 9.83 -2.42
C GLY A 188 5.49 9.12 -1.30
N GLU A 189 4.16 9.10 -1.39
CA GLU A 189 3.30 8.47 -0.42
C GLU A 189 3.52 6.96 -0.36
N ARG A 190 3.66 6.43 0.86
CA ARG A 190 3.88 5.00 1.09
C ARG A 190 2.81 4.49 2.03
N PHE A 191 1.92 3.65 1.49
CA PHE A 191 1.06 2.80 2.30
C PHE A 191 1.81 1.53 2.69
N THR A 192 1.90 1.26 3.99
CA THR A 192 2.45 0.02 4.52
C THR A 192 1.55 -0.52 5.62
N LEU A 193 1.15 -1.78 5.50
CA LEU A 193 0.53 -2.55 6.56
C LEU A 193 1.60 -3.45 7.19
N PHE A 194 1.91 -3.21 8.47
CA PHE A 194 2.82 -3.98 9.29
C PHE A 194 2.05 -4.98 10.15
N PHE A 195 2.71 -6.11 10.44
CA PHE A 195 2.25 -7.06 11.45
C PHE A 195 3.19 -6.98 12.67
N LEU A 196 2.58 -6.94 13.85
CA LEU A 196 3.22 -6.77 15.14
C LEU A 196 3.30 -8.16 15.80
N PHE A 197 4.50 -8.75 15.79
CA PHE A 197 4.81 -10.07 16.37
C PHE A 197 5.52 -9.94 17.73
#